data_AF-X0RJ68-F1
#
_entry.id   AF-X0RJ68-F1
#
_cell.length_a   1.000
_cell.length_b   1.000
_cell.length_c   1.000
_cell.angle_alpha   90.00
_cell.angle_beta   90.00
_cell.angle_gamma   90.00
#
_symmetry.space_group_name_H-M   'P 1'
#
loop_
_entity.id
_entity.type
_entity.pdbx_description
1 polymer ?
#
loop_
_entity_poly.entity_id
_entity_poly.type
_entity_poly.pdbx_seq_one_letter_code
_entity_poly.pdbx_strand_id
1 'polypeptide(L)' 'MDGNGRWAKKRSLNRIRGHREGAESVRDIVR' A
#
# COMPACT_ATOMS: atom_id res chain seq x y z
N MET A 1 5.79 -3.36 -5.36
CA MET A 1 4.36 -3.72 -5.29
C MET A 1 3.55 -2.81 -6.19
N ASP A 2 3.38 -3.21 -7.45
CA ASP A 2 2.66 -2.43 -8.48
C ASP A 2 1.14 -2.55 -8.30
N GLY A 3 0.66 -2.08 -7.16
CA GLY A 3 -0.74 -2.17 -6.75
C GLY A 3 -1.16 -1.10 -5.77
N ASN A 4 -0.21 -0.54 -5.01
CA ASN A 4 -0.46 0.37 -3.89
C ASN A 4 -1.27 1.61 -4.28
N GLY A 5 -0.94 2.25 -5.41
CA GLY A 5 -1.70 3.40 -5.90
C GLY A 5 -3.13 3.04 -6.31
N ARG A 6 -3.33 1.88 -6.94
CA ARG A 6 -4.66 1.37 -7.31
C ARG A 6 -5.48 0.97 -6.08
N TRP A 7 -4.83 0.35 -5.10
CA TRP A 7 -5.44 -0.01 -3.81
C TRP A 7 -5.93 1.24 -3.07
N ALA A 8 -5.11 2.30 -3.01
CA ALA A 8 -5.50 3.57 -2.39
C ALA A 8 -6.68 4.22 -3.14
N LYS A 9 -6.62 4.26 -4.48
CA LYS A 9 -7.70 4.82 -5.31
C LYS A 9 -9.03 4.09 -5.12
N LYS A 10 -9.03 2.75 -5.06
CA LYS A 10 -10.24 1.93 -4.81
C LYS A 10 -10.91 2.24 -3.46
N ARG A 11 -10.16 2.78 -2.50
CA ARG A 11 -10.62 3.12 -1.15
C ARG A 11 -10.84 4.62 -0.95
N SER A 12 -10.81 5.41 -2.03
CA SER A 12 -10.86 6.88 -1.97
C SER A 12 -9.79 7.49 -1.05
N LEU A 13 -8.63 6.84 -0.96
CA LEU A 13 -7.49 7.28 -0.16
C LEU A 13 -6.44 7.96 -1.03
N ASN A 14 -5.68 8.88 -0.43
CA ASN A 14 -4.48 9.45 -1.05
C ASN A 14 -3.45 8.33 -1.36
N ARG A 15 -2.72 8.44 -2.48
CA ARG A 15 -1.67 7.50 -2.91
C ARG A 15 -0.66 7.18 -1.81
N ILE A 16 -0.33 8.15 -0.95
CA ILE A 16 0.59 7.96 0.19
C ILE A 16 0.12 6.84 1.12
N ARG A 17 -1.20 6.68 1.33
CA ARG A 17 -1.75 5.60 2.16
C ARG A 17 -1.44 4.22 1.57
N GLY A 18 -1.54 4.09 0.24
CA GLY A 18 -1.17 2.84 -0.43
C GLY A 18 0.32 2.53 -0.30
N HIS A 19 1.19 3.54 -0.34
CA HIS A 19 2.63 3.33 -0.13
C HIS A 19 2.94 2.87 1.29
N ARG A 20 2.27 3.43 2.32
CA ARG A 20 2.41 2.95 3.71
C ARG A 20 1.96 1.51 3.86
N GLU A 21 0.80 1.17 3.30
CA GLU A 21 0.28 -0.22 3.29
C GLU A 21 1.29 -1.17 2.66
N GLY A 22 1.89 -0.78 1.53
CA GLY A 22 2.93 -1.58 0.90
C GLY A 22 4.19 -1.72 1.75
N ALA A 23 4.58 -0.69 2.49
CA ALA A 23 5.72 -0.81 3.40
C ALA A 23 5.43 -1.77 4.56
N GLU A 24 4.21 -1.77 5.09
CA GLU A 24 3.76 -2.70 6.13
C GLU A 24 3.73 -4.14 5.62
N SER A 25 3.13 -4.39 4.45
CA SER A 25 3.10 -5.72 3.84
C SER A 25 4.49 -6.30 3.58
N VAL A 26 5.49 -5.49 3.22
CA VAL A 26 6.88 -5.96 3.11
C VAL A 26 7.44 -6.35 4.46
N ARG A 27 7.19 -5.57 5.53
CA ARG A 27 7.66 -5.89 6.88
C ARG A 27 7.06 -7.20 7.39
N ASP A 28 5.78 -7.44 7.10
CA ASP A 28 5.10 -8.67 7.50
C ASP A 28 5.68 -9.91 6.83
N ILE A 29 6.11 -9.79 5.57
CA ILE A 29 6.71 -10.90 4.81
C ILE A 29 8.16 -11.18 5.24
N VAL A 30 8.88 -10.15 5.70
CA VAL A 30 10.29 -10.27 6.09
C VAL A 30 10.44 -10.79 7.53
N ARG A 31 9.39 -10.74 8.36
CA ARG A 31 9.38 -11.32 9.71
C ARG A 31 9.30 -12.85 9.67
#